data_AF-A0A349PL62-F1
#
_entry.id   AF-A0A349PL62-F1
#
_cell.length_a   1.000
_cell.length_b   1.000
_cell.length_c   1.000
_cell.angle_alpha   90.00
_cell.angle_beta   90.00
_cell.angle_gamma   90.00
#
_symmetry.space_group_name_H-M   'P 1'
#
loop_
_entity.id
_entity.type
_entity.pdbx_description
1 polymer ?
#
loop_
_entity_poly.entity_id
_entity_poly.type
_entity_poly.pdbx_seq_one_letter_code
_entity_poly.pdbx_strand_id
1 'polypeptide(L)' 'MQIIHKIDNYIVGSFPNKRFSGYQLLAYYFVSWKLAIPEHAGELGLDYKEEFELAVKMVKL' A
#
# COMPACT_ATOMS: atom_id res chain seq x y z
N MET A 1 -14.81 -6.38 24.66
CA MET A 1 -13.61 -5.67 24.15
C MET A 1 -12.84 -6.66 23.28
N GLN A 2 -13.00 -6.60 21.96
CA GLN A 2 -12.21 -7.45 21.06
C GLN A 2 -10.75 -7.00 21.13
N ILE A 3 -9.85 -7.91 21.47
CA ILE A 3 -8.41 -7.68 21.37
C ILE A 3 -8.09 -7.72 19.88
N ILE A 4 -8.00 -6.55 19.24
CA ILE A 4 -7.48 -6.46 17.88
C ILE A 4 -5.99 -6.73 17.98
N HIS A 5 -5.54 -7.92 17.57
CA HIS A 5 -4.13 -8.20 17.44
C HIS A 5 -3.55 -7.30 16.34
N LYS A 6 -2.83 -6.25 16.74
CA LYS A 6 -2.10 -5.39 15.83
C LYS A 6 -0.90 -6.18 15.27
N ILE A 7 -1.05 -6.68 14.05
CA ILE A 7 0.05 -7.34 13.33
C ILE A 7 0.87 -6.25 12.66
N ASP A 8 2.05 -5.96 13.20
CA ASP A 8 3.01 -5.00 12.66
C ASP A 8 4.32 -5.74 12.34
N ASN A 9 4.37 -6.56 11.26
CA ASN A 9 5.59 -7.22 10.78
C ASN A 9 5.36 -7.93 9.44
N TYR A 10 4.64 -7.30 8.51
CA TYR A 10 4.32 -7.91 7.23
C TYR A 10 5.57 -8.09 6.36
N ILE A 11 5.53 -9.10 5.49
CA ILE A 11 6.57 -9.40 4.51
C ILE A 11 5.94 -9.30 3.12
N VAL A 12 6.59 -8.56 2.24
CA VAL A 12 6.31 -8.60 0.80
C VAL A 12 7.29 -9.60 0.19
N GLY A 13 6.81 -10.54 -0.63
CA GLY A 13 7.64 -11.62 -1.17
C GLY A 13 8.89 -11.13 -1.91
N SER A 14 8.80 -10.00 -2.61
CA SER A 14 9.92 -9.36 -3.31
C SER A 14 10.96 -8.71 -2.38
N PHE A 15 10.65 -8.55 -1.09
CA PHE A 15 11.51 -7.94 -0.07
C PHE A 15 11.56 -8.81 1.21
N PRO A 16 12.12 -10.04 1.14
CA PRO A 16 12.04 -11.01 2.24
C PRO A 16 12.74 -10.55 3.53
N ASN A 17 13.75 -9.69 3.38
CA ASN A 17 14.57 -9.17 4.48
C ASN A 17 14.03 -7.87 5.08
N LYS A 18 12.86 -7.39 4.65
CA LYS A 18 12.22 -6.18 5.17
C LYS A 18 10.94 -6.55 5.90
N ARG A 19 10.65 -5.82 6.98
CA ARG A 19 9.38 -5.86 7.69
C ARG A 19 8.65 -4.55 7.45
N PHE A 20 7.35 -4.65 7.21
CA PHE A 20 6.48 -3.53 6.92
C PHE A 20 5.40 -3.40 8.00
N SER A 21 5.06 -2.18 8.38
CA SER A 21 3.83 -1.94 9.12
C SER A 21 2.60 -2.22 8.23
N GLY A 22 1.42 -2.39 8.84
CA GLY A 22 0.18 -2.56 8.06
C GLY A 22 -0.06 -1.44 7.05
N TYR A 23 0.19 -0.19 7.45
CA TYR A 23 0.05 0.97 6.56
C TYR A 23 1.04 0.95 5.39
N GLN A 24 2.29 0.56 5.63
CA GLN A 24 3.28 0.46 4.56
C GLN A 24 2.94 -0.67 3.57
N LEU A 25 2.37 -1.78 4.06
CA LEU A 25 1.89 -2.85 3.21
C LEU A 25 0.70 -2.39 2.34
N LEU A 26 -0.27 -1.71 2.95
CA LEU A 26 -1.43 -1.14 2.23
C LEU A 26 -0.99 -0.17 1.14
N ALA A 27 -0.07 0.75 1.46
CA ALA A 27 0.48 1.69 0.49
C ALA A 27 1.20 0.96 -0.67
N TYR A 28 2.00 -0.06 -0.37
CA TYR A 28 2.69 -0.86 -1.38
C TYR A 28 1.71 -1.55 -2.33
N TYR A 29 0.65 -2.17 -1.82
CA TYR A 29 -0.37 -2.84 -2.64
C TYR A 29 -1.14 -1.84 -3.51
N PHE A 30 -1.55 -0.72 -2.94
CA PHE A 30 -2.26 0.33 -3.68
C PHE A 30 -1.43 0.84 -4.86
N VAL A 31 -0.16 1.19 -4.61
CA VAL A 31 0.76 1.67 -5.66
C VAL A 31 0.98 0.59 -6.72
N SER A 32 1.24 -0.66 -6.31
CA SER A 32 1.48 -1.77 -7.23
C SER A 32 0.27 -2.01 -8.15
N TRP A 33 -0.94 -1.97 -7.61
CA TRP A 33 -2.17 -2.09 -8.40
C TRP A 33 -2.44 -0.88 -9.28
N LYS A 34 -2.25 0.36 -8.79
CA LYS A 34 -2.38 1.57 -9.61
C LYS A 34 -1.44 1.57 -10.81
N LEU A 35 -0.22 1.04 -10.64
CA LEU A 35 0.76 0.91 -11.73
C LEU A 35 0.41 -0.21 -12.71
N ALA A 36 -0.06 -1.36 -12.21
CA ALA A 36 -0.32 -2.53 -13.04
C ALA A 36 -1.67 -2.46 -13.78
N ILE A 37 -2.72 -1.98 -13.11
CA ILE A 37 -4.11 -2.00 -13.60
C ILE A 37 -4.86 -0.74 -13.08
N PRO A 38 -4.59 0.44 -13.66
CA PRO A 38 -5.08 1.72 -13.14
C PRO A 38 -6.62 1.84 -13.15
N GLU A 39 -7.31 1.23 -14.12
CA GLU A 39 -8.78 1.27 -14.22
C GLU A 39 -9.50 0.62 -13.04
N HIS A 40 -8.95 -0.45 -12.47
CA HIS A 40 -9.58 -1.22 -11.40
C HIS A 40 -9.17 -0.78 -9.99
N ALA A 41 -8.19 0.12 -9.87
CA ALA A 41 -7.69 0.55 -8.57
C ALA A 41 -8.73 1.34 -7.72
N GLY A 42 -9.81 1.85 -8.33
CA GLY A 42 -10.93 2.45 -7.60
C GLY A 42 -11.85 1.43 -6.91
N GLU A 43 -11.85 0.17 -7.38
CA GLU A 43 -12.69 -0.91 -6.83
C GLU A 43 -12.18 -1.40 -5.46
N LEU A 44 -10.96 -1.04 -5.11
CA LEU A 44 -10.32 -1.40 -3.84
C LEU A 44 -11.00 -0.75 -2.63
N GLY A 45 -11.81 0.30 -2.86
CA GLY A 45 -12.41 1.08 -1.77
C GLY A 45 -11.39 1.80 -0.88
N LEU A 46 -10.13 1.90 -1.35
CA LEU A 46 -9.05 2.60 -0.67
C LEU A 46 -8.95 4.02 -1.20
N ASP A 47 -9.23 5.01 -0.34
CA ASP A 47 -9.10 6.42 -0.68
C ASP A 47 -7.66 6.92 -0.46
N TYR A 48 -6.71 6.40 -1.26
CA TYR A 48 -5.30 6.82 -1.25
C TYR A 48 -4.93 7.66 -2.47
N LYS A 49 -5.92 8.31 -3.09
CA LYS A 49 -5.71 9.03 -4.34
C LYS A 49 -4.75 10.21 -4.13
N GLU A 50 -4.96 11.00 -3.08
CA GLU A 50 -4.15 12.18 -2.79
C GLU A 50 -2.72 11.82 -2.40
N GLU A 51 -2.54 10.79 -1.56
CA GLU A 51 -1.23 10.29 -1.15
C GLU A 51 -0.45 9.71 -2.32
N PHE A 52 -1.15 9.02 -3.24
CA PHE A 52 -0.52 8.52 -4.46
C PHE A 52 -0.08 9.65 -5.38
N GLU A 53 -0.93 10.64 -5.62
CA GLU A 53 -0.57 11.82 -6.41
C GLU A 53 0.61 12.58 -5.79
N LEU A 54 0.66 12.69 -4.46
CA LEU A 54 1.79 13.26 -3.73
C LEU A 54 3.06 12.42 -3.93
N ALA A 55 2.98 11.10 -3.78
CA ALA A 55 4.11 10.20 -3.96
C ALA A 55 4.67 10.26 -5.39
N VAL A 56 3.81 10.29 -6.41
CA VAL A 56 4.21 10.45 -7.82
C VAL A 56 5.01 11.74 -8.01
N LYS A 57 4.53 12.87 -7.47
CA LYS A 57 5.24 14.16 -7.51
C LYS A 57 6.61 14.11 -6.82
N MET A 58 6.72 13.39 -5.69
CA MET A 58 7.97 13.27 -4.94
C MET A 58 9.00 12.37 -5.63
N VAL A 59 8.56 11.31 -6.30
CA VAL A 59 9.43 10.30 -6.94
C VAL A 59 9.76 10.65 -8.40
N LYS A 60 9.13 11.69 -8.99
CA LYS A 60 9.21 12.02 -10.43
C LYS A 60 8.82 10.83 -11.32
N LEU A 61 7.80 10.07 -10.91
CA LEU A 61 7.16 9.10 -11.79
C LEU A 61 6.32 9.81 -12.85
#